data_AF-A0A8J7XHZ2-F1
#
_entry.id   AF-A0A8J7XHZ2-F1
#
_cell.length_a   1.000
_cell.length_b   1.000
_cell.length_c   1.000
_cell.angle_alpha   90.00
_cell.angle_beta   90.00
_cell.angle_gamma   90.00
#
_symmetry.space_group_name_H-M   'P 1'
#
loop_
_entity.id
_entity.type
_entity.pdbx_description
1 polymer ?
#
loop_
_entity_poly.entity_id
_entity_poly.type
_entity_poly.pdbx_seq_one_letter_code
_entity_poly.pdbx_strand_id
1 'polypeptide(L)'
;MEYMTVKRWHEYNRSERIKDLMAALGYFGQGEAEYLRGRPFLLRTLLGEGCPNPVDESEKWNQVAITYQGKDVIHIFDSAFGAEGEFLEEPLTEAEAQKARDVLAANDFVLGSVWKSRIKWTRLVFVLSALVGVISTFSGFLAGDLIAFVLSLAYTVCLFLILLMA
;
A
#
# COMPACT_ATOMS: atom_id res chain seq x y z
N MET A 1 -3.02 21.98 19.12
CA MET A 1 -2.55 20.92 18.23
C MET A 1 -1.59 21.56 17.24
N GLU A 2 -0.29 21.38 17.44
CA GLU A 2 0.71 21.83 16.47
C GLU A 2 0.64 20.91 15.25
N TYR A 3 0.30 21.49 14.10
CA TYR A 3 0.44 20.80 12.83
C TYR A 3 1.94 20.78 12.51
N MET A 4 2.60 19.65 12.79
CA MET A 4 4.01 19.46 12.40
C MET A 4 4.12 19.54 10.88
N THR A 5 5.10 20.32 10.43
CA THR A 5 5.35 20.58 9.02
C THR A 5 6.05 19.36 8.42
N VAL A 6 5.31 18.55 7.65
CA VAL A 6 5.79 17.32 7.01
C VAL A 6 6.97 17.64 6.09
N LYS A 7 8.20 17.22 6.46
CA LYS A 7 9.35 17.29 5.56
C LYS A 7 9.18 16.20 4.50
N ARG A 8 9.02 16.63 3.24
CA ARG A 8 8.77 15.79 2.06
C ARG A 8 9.72 14.60 2.01
N TRP A 9 9.16 13.42 1.78
CA TRP A 9 9.88 12.20 1.41
C TRP A 9 10.56 12.40 0.05
N HIS A 10 11.86 12.66 0.04
CA HIS A 10 12.64 12.93 -1.18
C HIS A 10 13.62 11.77 -1.42
N GLU A 11 13.78 11.36 -2.68
CA GLU A 11 14.66 10.27 -3.13
C GLU A 11 16.10 10.35 -2.56
N TYR A 12 16.59 11.54 -2.23
CA TYR A 12 17.94 11.77 -1.72
C TYR A 12 18.14 11.41 -0.25
N ASN A 13 17.08 11.46 0.58
CA ASN A 13 17.20 11.24 2.03
C ASN A 13 16.43 10.00 2.50
N ARG A 14 15.74 9.30 1.59
CA ARG A 14 14.89 8.15 1.93
C ARG A 14 15.66 7.03 2.62
N SER A 15 16.85 6.66 2.14
CA SER A 15 17.66 5.59 2.75
C SER A 15 18.22 6.00 4.12
N GLU A 16 18.60 7.27 4.29
CA GLU A 16 19.03 7.80 5.59
C GLU A 16 17.88 7.78 6.60
N ARG A 17 16.66 8.16 6.21
CA ARG A 17 15.48 8.08 7.09
C ARG A 17 15.13 6.65 7.48
N ILE A 18 15.34 5.67 6.60
CA ILE A 18 15.18 4.25 6.94
C ILE A 18 16.25 3.83 7.95
N LYS A 19 17.50 4.28 7.80
CA LYS A 19 18.58 4.02 8.78
C LYS A 19 18.29 4.66 10.14
N ASP A 20 17.81 5.90 10.16
CA ASP A 20 17.40 6.59 11.39
C ASP A 20 16.22 5.88 12.06
N LEU A 21 15.25 5.43 11.26
CA LEU A 21 14.13 4.61 11.73
C LEU A 21 14.63 3.28 12.34
N MET A 22 15.51 2.56 11.65
CA MET A 22 16.09 1.31 12.16
C MET A 22 16.88 1.54 13.45
N ALA A 23 17.66 2.61 13.52
CA ALA A 23 18.43 2.99 14.70
C ALA A 23 17.51 3.36 15.88
N ALA A 24 16.46 4.15 15.63
CA ALA A 24 15.50 4.60 16.63
C ALA A 24 14.57 3.49 17.11
N LEU A 25 14.20 2.54 16.23
CA LEU A 25 13.52 1.32 16.65
C LEU A 25 14.35 0.56 17.68
N GLY A 26 15.69 0.74 17.64
CA GLY A 26 16.57 0.30 18.71
C GLY A 26 16.33 -1.17 19.02
N TYR A 27 16.03 -1.92 17.96
CA TYR A 27 15.90 -3.36 18.00
C TYR A 27 17.31 -3.88 18.18
N PHE A 28 17.74 -3.93 19.44
CA PHE A 28 19.08 -4.30 19.90
C PHE A 28 19.69 -5.43 19.03
N GLY A 29 20.41 -5.05 17.97
CA GLY A 29 21.29 -5.90 17.16
C GLY A 29 20.67 -6.83 16.10
N GLN A 30 19.36 -6.85 15.82
CA GLN A 30 18.74 -7.84 14.90
C GLN A 30 17.58 -7.33 14.04
N GLY A 31 17.54 -6.03 13.73
CA GLY A 31 16.62 -5.50 12.73
C GLY A 31 17.23 -5.54 11.33
N GLU A 32 16.53 -6.13 10.37
CA GLU A 32 16.94 -6.17 8.95
C GLU A 32 15.97 -5.33 8.12
N ALA A 33 16.48 -4.58 7.16
CA ALA A 33 15.67 -3.87 6.18
C ALA A 33 15.94 -4.43 4.80
N GLU A 34 14.88 -4.91 4.15
CA GLU A 34 14.92 -5.41 2.79
C GLU A 34 14.29 -4.36 1.86
N TYR A 35 15.04 -3.94 0.85
CA TYR A 35 14.56 -3.00 -0.16
C TYR A 35 13.90 -3.79 -1.29
N LEU A 36 12.65 -3.44 -1.58
CA LEU A 36 11.79 -4.20 -2.46
C LEU A 36 11.32 -3.32 -3.62
N ARG A 37 11.30 -3.92 -4.81
CA ARG A 37 10.66 -3.38 -5.98
C ARG A 37 9.43 -4.21 -6.31
N GLY A 38 8.26 -3.65 -6.02
CA GLY A 38 6.98 -4.31 -6.20
C GLY A 38 5.91 -3.38 -6.76
N ARG A 39 4.66 -3.74 -6.53
CA ARG A 39 3.50 -2.92 -6.92
C ARG A 39 3.48 -1.60 -6.14
N PRO A 40 3.17 -0.45 -6.76
CA PRO A 40 2.87 0.79 -6.04
C PRO A 40 1.81 0.56 -4.95
N PHE A 41 1.85 1.36 -3.88
CA PHE A 41 0.96 1.21 -2.72
C PHE A 41 -0.51 1.03 -3.10
N LEU A 42 -1.01 1.83 -4.04
CA LEU A 42 -2.41 1.79 -4.49
C LEU A 42 -2.75 0.46 -5.21
N LEU A 43 -1.85 -0.06 -6.04
CA LEU A 43 -2.04 -1.33 -6.74
C LEU A 43 -1.92 -2.52 -5.79
N ARG A 44 -0.93 -2.50 -4.88
CA ARG A 44 -0.81 -3.47 -3.79
C ARG A 44 -2.07 -3.49 -2.91
N THR A 45 -2.59 -2.31 -2.61
CA THR A 45 -3.81 -2.14 -1.84
C THR A 45 -4.99 -2.80 -2.55
N LEU A 46 -5.16 -2.59 -3.85
CA LEU A 46 -6.30 -3.12 -4.60
C LEU A 46 -6.21 -4.63 -4.84
N LEU A 47 -5.04 -5.16 -5.19
CA LEU A 47 -4.92 -6.57 -5.62
C LEU A 47 -4.16 -7.49 -4.67
N GLY A 48 -3.49 -6.95 -3.65
CA GLY A 48 -2.64 -7.70 -2.73
C GLY A 48 -1.15 -7.52 -3.03
N GLU A 49 -0.32 -8.20 -2.24
CA GLU A 49 1.15 -8.05 -2.25
C GLU A 49 1.81 -8.27 -3.61
N GLY A 50 1.28 -9.20 -4.41
CA GLY A 50 1.95 -9.66 -5.63
C GLY A 50 3.24 -10.42 -5.28
N CYS A 51 4.26 -10.30 -6.15
CA CYS A 51 5.61 -10.84 -5.91
C CYS A 51 6.63 -9.68 -5.98
N PRO A 52 6.90 -8.98 -4.87
CA PRO A 52 7.97 -7.98 -4.84
C PRO A 52 9.33 -8.65 -5.05
N ASN A 53 10.22 -7.99 -5.79
CA ASN A 53 11.58 -8.47 -6.00
C ASN A 53 12.56 -7.71 -5.08
N PRO A 54 13.47 -8.40 -4.39
CA PRO A 54 14.54 -7.75 -3.65
C PRO A 54 15.49 -7.01 -4.59
N VAL A 55 15.91 -5.84 -4.15
CA VAL A 55 16.86 -4.97 -4.87
C VAL A 55 17.84 -4.36 -3.87
N ASP A 56 18.99 -3.90 -4.36
CA ASP A 56 19.97 -3.21 -3.51
C ASP A 56 19.47 -1.82 -3.06
N GLU A 57 19.99 -1.33 -1.93
CA GLU A 57 19.68 0.01 -1.39
C GLU A 57 19.89 1.14 -2.42
N SER A 58 20.91 0.96 -3.28
CA SER A 58 21.30 1.94 -4.30
C SER A 58 20.37 1.95 -5.53
N GLU A 59 19.53 0.93 -5.68
CA GLU A 59 18.62 0.81 -6.81
C GLU A 59 17.29 1.57 -6.59
N LYS A 60 16.46 1.59 -7.63
CA LYS A 60 15.09 2.12 -7.56
C LYS A 60 14.15 1.10 -6.89
N TRP A 61 14.00 1.22 -5.58
CA TRP A 61 12.96 0.57 -4.79
C TRP A 61 11.75 1.49 -4.58
N ASN A 62 10.61 0.87 -4.27
CA ASN A 62 9.35 1.56 -3.91
C ASN A 62 8.70 0.97 -2.65
N GLN A 63 9.32 -0.03 -2.03
CA GLN A 63 8.88 -0.66 -0.80
C GLN A 63 10.11 -0.96 0.07
N VAL A 64 9.94 -0.92 1.40
CA VAL A 64 10.93 -1.40 2.36
C VAL A 64 10.22 -2.27 3.37
N ALA A 65 10.65 -3.52 3.50
CA ALA A 65 10.22 -4.42 4.56
C ALA A 65 11.22 -4.34 5.71
N ILE A 66 10.73 -4.09 6.92
CA ILE A 66 11.55 -4.09 8.14
C ILE A 66 11.17 -5.31 8.95
N THR A 67 12.16 -6.18 9.12
CA THR A 67 12.05 -7.45 9.84
C THR A 67 12.75 -7.32 11.20
N TYR A 68 12.14 -7.83 12.26
CA TYR A 68 12.71 -7.92 13.61
C TYR A 68 12.64 -9.36 14.12
N GLN A 69 13.77 -9.90 14.57
CA GLN A 69 13.85 -11.30 15.04
C GLN A 69 13.28 -12.31 14.03
N GLY A 70 13.49 -12.05 12.72
CA GLY A 70 12.96 -12.88 11.64
C GLY A 70 11.45 -12.75 11.39
N LYS A 71 10.80 -11.70 11.93
CA LYS A 71 9.38 -11.40 11.70
C LYS A 71 9.20 -10.04 11.05
N ASP A 72 8.36 -9.96 10.03
CA ASP A 72 8.08 -8.68 9.35
C ASP A 72 7.20 -7.80 10.23
N VAL A 73 7.69 -6.60 10.53
CA VAL A 73 7.06 -5.69 11.47
C VAL A 73 6.43 -4.52 10.75
N ILE A 74 7.18 -3.89 9.85
CA ILE A 74 6.78 -2.64 9.19
C ILE A 74 7.07 -2.75 7.71
N HIS A 75 6.06 -2.51 6.90
CA HIS A 75 6.22 -2.30 5.46
C HIS A 75 6.04 -0.83 5.14
N ILE A 76 7.03 -0.21 4.51
CA ILE A 76 7.01 1.19 4.12
C ILE A 76 6.87 1.26 2.61
N PHE A 77 5.92 2.06 2.14
CA PHE A 77 5.68 2.27 0.71
C PHE A 77 6.03 3.68 0.31
N ASP A 78 6.69 3.80 -0.84
CA ASP A 78 6.85 5.08 -1.52
C ASP A 78 5.54 5.43 -2.24
N SER A 79 4.88 6.49 -1.79
CA SER A 79 3.58 6.95 -2.27
C SER A 79 3.69 8.42 -2.71
N ALA A 80 2.85 8.81 -3.68
CA ALA A 80 2.76 10.19 -4.14
C ALA A 80 2.36 11.18 -3.03
N PHE A 81 1.85 10.67 -1.91
CA PHE A 81 1.45 11.44 -0.73
C PHE A 81 2.50 11.42 0.40
N GLY A 82 3.62 10.73 0.21
CA GLY A 82 4.69 10.54 1.21
C GLY A 82 4.95 9.06 1.49
N ALA A 83 5.79 8.77 2.49
CA ALA A 83 5.97 7.40 2.95
C ALA A 83 4.79 6.93 3.82
N GLU A 84 4.20 5.82 3.42
CA GLU A 84 3.09 5.19 4.14
C GLU A 84 3.59 3.88 4.78
N GLY A 85 3.43 3.77 6.10
CA GLY A 85 3.85 2.59 6.87
C GLY A 85 2.66 1.68 7.21
N GLU A 86 2.76 0.40 6.91
CA GLU A 86 1.82 -0.65 7.31
C GLU A 86 2.45 -1.53 8.40
N PHE A 87 1.75 -1.73 9.52
CA PHE A 87 2.10 -2.78 10.49
C PHE A 87 1.50 -4.12 10.06
N LEU A 88 2.33 -5.16 10.06
CA LEU A 88 1.86 -6.53 9.93
C LEU A 88 1.41 -7.04 11.31
N GLU A 89 0.25 -7.69 11.36
CA GLU A 89 -0.56 -7.92 12.58
C GLU A 89 -0.06 -9.06 13.50
N GLU A 90 1.22 -9.47 13.45
CA GLU A 90 1.75 -10.60 14.24
C GLU A 90 3.03 -10.29 15.03
N PRO A 91 3.25 -11.01 16.15
CA PRO A 91 2.79 -10.69 17.49
C PRO A 91 3.78 -9.73 18.18
N LEU A 92 3.75 -8.44 17.83
CA LEU A 92 4.34 -7.45 18.71
C LEU A 92 3.49 -7.34 19.97
N THR A 93 4.13 -7.30 21.13
CA THR A 93 3.46 -6.88 22.36
C THR A 93 2.93 -5.46 22.21
N GLU A 94 1.91 -5.09 22.99
CA GLU A 94 1.32 -3.74 22.92
C GLU A 94 2.37 -2.64 23.19
N ALA A 95 3.36 -2.92 24.04
CA ALA A 95 4.49 -2.04 24.30
C ALA A 95 5.43 -1.87 23.09
N GLU A 96 5.75 -2.96 22.38
CA GLU A 96 6.57 -2.91 21.15
C GLU A 96 5.83 -2.22 20.01
N ALA A 97 4.53 -2.51 19.85
CA ALA A 97 3.69 -1.85 18.88
C ALA A 97 3.58 -0.35 19.16
N GLN A 98 3.43 0.06 20.42
CA GLN A 98 3.38 1.47 20.80
C GLN A 98 4.74 2.15 20.55
N LYS A 99 5.85 1.51 20.93
CA LYS A 99 7.20 2.04 20.66
C LYS A 99 7.43 2.22 19.15
N ALA A 100 7.05 1.25 18.34
CA ALA A 100 7.17 1.34 16.89
C ALA A 100 6.30 2.47 16.32
N ARG A 101 5.08 2.68 16.85
CA ARG A 101 4.22 3.82 16.48
C ARG A 101 4.86 5.16 16.83
N ASP A 102 5.41 5.29 18.02
CA ASP A 102 6.05 6.51 18.50
C ASP A 102 7.27 6.86 17.65
N VAL A 103 8.08 5.85 17.29
CA VAL A 103 9.25 6.03 16.42
C VAL A 103 8.83 6.41 14.99
N LEU A 104 7.81 5.75 14.43
CA LEU A 104 7.29 6.10 13.11
C LEU A 104 6.73 7.52 13.09
N ALA A 105 5.96 7.92 14.12
CA ALA A 105 5.42 9.26 14.26
C ALA A 105 6.53 10.32 14.40
N ALA A 106 7.59 10.03 15.17
CA ALA A 106 8.74 10.92 15.32
C ALA A 106 9.56 11.08 14.02
N ASN A 107 9.45 10.13 13.09
CA ASN A 107 10.14 10.15 11.79
C ASN A 107 9.22 10.59 10.62
N ASP A 108 8.05 11.16 10.92
CA ASP A 108 7.02 11.60 9.95
C ASP A 108 6.42 10.48 9.08
N PHE A 109 6.42 9.22 9.53
CA PHE A 109 5.72 8.15 8.82
C PHE A 109 4.24 8.15 9.18
N VAL A 110 3.37 8.16 8.15
CA VAL A 110 1.93 8.05 8.35
C VAL A 110 1.58 6.57 8.44
N LEU A 111 0.98 6.19 9.57
CA LEU A 111 0.60 4.82 9.86
C LEU A 111 -0.76 4.45 9.26
N GLY A 112 -0.75 3.50 8.35
CA GLY A 112 -1.88 3.07 7.54
C GLY A 112 -2.89 2.15 8.23
N SER A 113 -2.92 2.04 9.57
CA SER A 113 -3.79 1.07 10.29
C SER A 113 -5.29 1.26 10.01
N VAL A 114 -5.70 2.44 9.56
CA VAL A 114 -7.08 2.76 9.14
C VAL A 114 -7.45 2.13 7.78
N TRP A 115 -6.47 1.70 6.98
CA TRP A 115 -6.70 1.32 5.60
C TRP A 115 -7.18 -0.13 5.45
N LYS A 116 -6.71 -1.12 6.22
CA LYS A 116 -7.14 -2.53 6.06
C LYS A 116 -8.66 -2.74 6.02
N SER A 117 -9.42 -2.03 6.85
CA SER A 117 -10.89 -2.05 6.81
C SER A 117 -11.42 -1.39 5.55
N ARG A 118 -10.94 -0.18 5.20
CA ARG A 118 -11.32 0.52 3.97
C ARG A 118 -10.99 -0.29 2.72
N ILE A 119 -9.87 -1.01 2.69
CA ILE A 119 -9.37 -1.82 1.58
C ILE A 119 -10.31 -2.98 1.25
N LYS A 120 -10.87 -3.67 2.27
CA LYS A 120 -11.90 -4.70 2.04
C LYS A 120 -13.13 -4.11 1.37
N TRP A 121 -13.57 -2.93 1.82
CA TRP A 121 -14.71 -2.23 1.23
C TRP A 121 -14.42 -1.75 -0.19
N THR A 122 -13.24 -1.21 -0.47
CA THR A 122 -12.88 -0.76 -1.82
C THR A 122 -12.85 -1.92 -2.81
N ARG A 123 -12.27 -3.08 -2.42
CA ARG A 123 -12.27 -4.29 -3.24
C ARG A 123 -13.70 -4.79 -3.51
N LEU A 124 -14.53 -4.83 -2.48
CA LEU A 124 -15.95 -5.20 -2.61
C LEU A 124 -16.67 -4.25 -3.60
N VAL A 125 -16.46 -2.94 -3.48
CA VAL A 125 -17.06 -1.94 -4.38
C VAL A 125 -16.60 -2.12 -5.82
N PHE A 126 -15.32 -2.41 -6.06
CA PHE A 126 -14.81 -2.67 -7.41
C PHE A 126 -15.43 -3.93 -8.03
N VAL A 127 -15.52 -5.03 -7.26
CA VAL A 127 -16.15 -6.28 -7.72
C VAL A 127 -17.64 -6.08 -8.01
N LEU A 128 -18.35 -5.38 -7.12
CA LEU A 128 -19.76 -5.06 -7.32
C LEU A 128 -19.94 -4.14 -8.54
N SER A 129 -19.06 -3.16 -8.75
CA SER A 129 -19.10 -2.26 -9.90
C SER A 129 -18.88 -3.00 -11.22
N ALA A 130 -17.97 -3.98 -11.24
CA ALA A 130 -17.74 -4.84 -12.40
C ALA A 130 -18.97 -5.72 -12.69
N LEU A 131 -19.58 -6.31 -11.66
CA LEU A 131 -20.82 -7.09 -11.81
C LEU A 131 -21.97 -6.24 -12.37
N VAL A 132 -22.15 -5.02 -11.86
CA VAL A 132 -23.16 -4.09 -12.39
C VAL A 132 -22.88 -3.75 -13.85
N GLY A 133 -21.62 -3.48 -14.21
CA GLY A 133 -21.22 -3.22 -15.61
C GLY A 133 -21.60 -4.37 -16.55
N VAL A 134 -21.35 -5.62 -16.15
CA VAL A 134 -21.74 -6.82 -16.92
C VAL A 134 -23.26 -6.92 -17.08
N ILE A 135 -24.02 -6.74 -15.99
CA ILE A 135 -25.49 -6.78 -16.02
C ILE A 135 -26.05 -5.70 -16.93
N SER A 136 -25.57 -4.45 -16.80
CA SER A 136 -26.00 -3.33 -17.65
C SER A 136 -25.70 -3.58 -19.12
N THR A 137 -24.55 -4.21 -19.43
CA THR A 137 -24.20 -4.60 -20.80
C THR A 137 -25.18 -5.63 -21.36
N PHE A 138 -25.51 -6.66 -20.59
CA PHE A 138 -26.52 -7.64 -21.00
C PHE A 138 -27.91 -7.01 -21.17
N SER A 139 -28.32 -6.13 -20.26
CA SER A 139 -29.61 -5.43 -20.36
C SER A 139 -29.70 -4.49 -21.57
N GLY A 140 -28.64 -3.72 -21.87
CA GLY A 140 -28.57 -2.87 -23.05
C GLY A 140 -28.65 -3.67 -24.35
N PHE A 141 -27.97 -4.82 -24.40
CA PHE A 141 -28.05 -5.75 -25.53
C PHE A 141 -29.49 -6.30 -25.71
N LEU A 142 -30.12 -6.77 -24.64
CA LEU A 142 -31.49 -7.31 -24.69
C LEU A 142 -32.54 -6.24 -25.04
N ALA A 143 -32.32 -5.00 -24.64
CA ALA A 143 -33.19 -3.87 -24.95
C ALA A 143 -33.01 -3.32 -26.38
N GLY A 144 -31.97 -3.77 -27.10
CA GLY A 144 -31.61 -3.21 -28.41
C GLY A 144 -31.05 -1.79 -28.34
N ASP A 145 -30.67 -1.31 -27.16
CA ASP A 145 -30.07 0.02 -26.98
C ASP A 145 -28.55 -0.08 -27.17
N LEU A 146 -28.12 0.23 -28.39
CA LEU A 146 -26.72 0.19 -28.81
C LEU A 146 -25.84 1.15 -27.98
N ILE A 147 -26.38 2.32 -27.61
CA ILE A 147 -25.61 3.34 -26.88
C ILE A 147 -25.37 2.86 -25.46
N ALA A 148 -26.42 2.38 -24.78
CA ALA A 148 -26.31 1.82 -23.45
C ALA A 148 -25.35 0.63 -23.41
N PHE A 149 -25.46 -0.28 -24.39
CA PHE A 149 -24.58 -1.45 -24.53
C PHE A 149 -23.09 -1.06 -24.68
N VAL A 150 -22.77 -0.15 -25.60
CA VAL A 150 -21.37 0.24 -25.86
C VAL A 150 -20.76 0.96 -24.66
N LEU A 151 -21.50 1.85 -24.02
CA LEU A 151 -21.02 2.58 -22.83
C LEU A 151 -20.78 1.65 -21.65
N SER A 152 -21.71 0.73 -21.36
CA SER A 152 -21.54 -0.23 -20.28
C SER A 152 -20.44 -1.24 -20.57
N LEU A 153 -20.27 -1.67 -21.82
CA LEU A 153 -19.18 -2.55 -22.23
C LEU A 153 -17.82 -1.88 -22.05
N ALA A 154 -17.66 -0.63 -22.50
CA ALA A 154 -16.44 0.14 -22.33
C ALA A 154 -16.09 0.33 -20.84
N TYR A 155 -17.08 0.70 -20.03
CA TYR A 155 -16.93 0.80 -18.57
C TYR A 155 -16.47 -0.53 -17.94
N THR A 156 -17.09 -1.64 -18.33
CA THR A 156 -16.75 -2.97 -17.84
C THR A 156 -15.33 -3.38 -18.23
N VAL A 157 -14.95 -3.16 -19.49
CA VAL A 157 -13.59 -3.43 -19.98
C VAL A 157 -12.57 -2.57 -19.25
N CYS A 158 -12.84 -1.29 -19.02
CA CYS A 158 -11.96 -0.42 -18.23
C CYS A 158 -11.77 -0.94 -16.80
N LEU A 159 -12.85 -1.36 -16.13
CA LEU A 159 -12.76 -1.96 -14.79
C LEU A 159 -11.96 -3.25 -14.79
N PHE A 160 -12.15 -4.12 -15.79
CA PHE A 160 -11.37 -5.34 -15.93
C PHE A 160 -9.90 -5.06 -16.23
N LEU A 161 -9.58 -4.06 -17.06
CA LEU A 161 -8.21 -3.63 -17.32
C LEU A 161 -7.53 -3.10 -16.05
N ILE A 162 -8.26 -2.33 -15.23
CA ILE A 162 -7.76 -1.89 -13.92
C ILE A 162 -7.51 -3.10 -12.99
N LEU A 163 -8.39 -4.12 -13.04
CA LEU A 163 -8.21 -5.37 -12.28
C LEU A 163 -7.09 -6.27 -12.83
N LEU A 164 -6.79 -6.22 -14.14
CA LEU A 164 -5.77 -7.05 -14.82
C LEU A 164 -4.37 -6.42 -14.81
N MET A 165 -4.27 -5.09 -14.89
CA MET A 165 -3.00 -4.36 -14.85
C MET A 165 -2.44 -4.18 -13.44
N ALA A 166 -3.28 -4.37 -12.43
CA ALA A 166 -2.90 -4.19 -11.05
C ALA A 166 -2.25 -5.43 -10.44
#